data_AF-A0A497JVK7-F1
#
_entry.id   AF-A0A497JVK7-F1
#
_cell.length_a   1.000
_cell.length_b   1.000
_cell.length_c   1.000
_cell.angle_alpha   90.00
_cell.angle_beta   90.00
_cell.angle_gamma   90.00
#
_symmetry.space_group_name_H-M   'P 1'
#
loop_
_entity.id
_entity.type
_entity.pdbx_description
1 polymer ?
#
loop_
_entity_poly.entity_id
_entity_poly.type
_entity_poly.pdbx_seq_one_letter_code
_entity_poly.pdbx_strand_id
1 'polypeptide(L)'
;MIHNFWSFQYITKRFKDRAEEYGIKVVEVDERKTSTTCPRCGSDRTVGQGGLFRCLSCRVEAHWDAVGVLNIGLAQGAKLPAG
;
A
#
# COMPACT_ATOMS: atom_id res chain seq x y z
N MET A 1 0.23 -28.93 10.85
CA MET A 1 1.38 -28.04 11.06
C MET A 1 1.06 -26.73 10.33
N ILE A 2 0.90 -25.62 11.03
CA ILE A 2 0.49 -24.34 10.41
C ILE A 2 1.75 -23.71 9.80
N HIS A 3 1.86 -23.75 8.47
CA HIS A 3 2.90 -23.07 7.70
C HIS A 3 2.54 -21.60 7.44
N ASN A 4 2.28 -20.80 8.48
CA ASN A 4 2.10 -19.34 8.35
C ASN A 4 3.45 -18.62 8.50
N PHE A 5 4.40 -18.94 7.62
CA PHE A 5 5.71 -18.28 7.65
C PHE A 5 5.75 -17.13 6.63
N TRP A 6 5.58 -15.91 7.13
CA TRP A 6 5.80 -14.70 6.35
C TRP A 6 7.29 -14.37 6.29
N SER A 7 7.97 -14.89 5.26
CA SER A 7 9.42 -14.67 5.06
C SER A 7 9.71 -13.32 4.38
N PHE A 8 9.38 -12.22 5.07
CA PHE A 8 9.44 -10.86 4.53
C PHE A 8 10.80 -10.55 3.89
N GLN A 9 11.90 -10.78 4.62
CA GLN A 9 13.25 -10.50 4.15
C GLN A 9 13.62 -11.28 2.89
N TYR A 10 13.20 -12.54 2.79
CA TYR A 10 13.47 -13.37 1.62
C TYR A 10 12.71 -12.85 0.39
N ILE A 11 11.43 -12.50 0.55
CA ILE A 11 10.59 -11.97 -0.52
C ILE A 11 11.17 -10.64 -1.02
N THR A 12 11.48 -9.71 -0.11
CA THR A 12 12.05 -8.41 -0.45
C THR A 12 13.39 -8.53 -1.17
N LYS A 13 14.25 -9.46 -0.73
CA LYS A 13 15.52 -9.75 -1.42
C LYS A 13 15.28 -10.20 -2.86
N ARG A 14 14.39 -11.17 -3.09
CA ARG A 14 14.08 -11.66 -4.45
C ARG A 14 13.53 -10.57 -5.36
N PHE A 15 12.69 -9.68 -4.83
CA PHE A 15 12.19 -8.53 -5.60
C PHE A 15 13.32 -7.59 -6.00
N LYS A 16 14.25 -7.28 -5.09
CA LYS A 16 15.43 -6.44 -5.38
C LYS A 16 16.32 -7.08 -6.44
N ASP A 17 16.72 -8.33 -6.24
CA ASP A 17 17.61 -9.06 -7.14
C ASP A 17 17.03 -9.07 -8.58
N ARG A 18 15.75 -9.42 -8.71
CA ARG A 18 15.10 -9.47 -10.03
C ARG A 18 14.89 -8.09 -10.66
N ALA A 19 14.57 -7.07 -9.87
CA ALA A 19 14.39 -5.72 -10.38
C ALA A 19 15.70 -5.13 -10.89
N GLU A 20 16.81 -5.38 -10.20
CA GLU A 20 18.15 -4.95 -10.59
C GLU A 20 18.57 -5.54 -11.95
N GLU A 21 18.26 -6.83 -12.20
CA GLU A 21 18.50 -7.47 -13.50
C GLU A 21 17.84 -6.73 -14.69
N TYR A 22 16.72 -6.05 -14.45
CA TYR A 22 16.00 -5.25 -15.45
C TYR A 22 16.30 -3.74 -15.37
N GLY A 23 17.25 -3.32 -14.52
CA GLY A 23 17.55 -1.90 -14.31
C GLY A 23 16.45 -1.13 -13.57
N ILE A 24 15.55 -1.81 -12.85
CA ILE A 24 14.49 -1.21 -12.06
C ILE A 24 15.01 -0.94 -10.64
N LYS A 25 14.99 0.32 -10.21
CA LYS A 25 15.40 0.71 -8.86
C LYS A 25 14.31 0.36 -7.84
N VAL A 26 14.68 -0.42 -6.82
CA VAL A 26 13.81 -0.73 -5.67
C VAL A 26 14.24 0.12 -4.47
N VAL A 27 13.30 0.84 -3.87
CA VAL A 27 13.51 1.64 -2.66
C VAL A 27 12.58 1.13 -1.58
N GLU A 28 13.13 0.81 -0.41
CA GLU A 28 12.35 0.49 0.77
C GLU A 28 11.89 1.79 1.44
N VAL A 29 10.62 1.85 1.80
CA VAL A 29 9.99 3.00 2.46
C VAL A 29 9.15 2.48 3.63
N ASP A 30 9.01 3.29 4.68
CA ASP A 30 8.19 2.93 5.85
C ASP A 30 6.71 2.85 5.47
N GLU A 31 6.11 1.67 5.61
CA GLU A 31 4.71 1.41 5.30
C GLU A 31 3.73 1.80 6.43
N ARG A 32 4.21 2.26 7.58
CA ARG A 32 3.36 2.52 8.76
C ARG A 32 2.24 3.52 8.46
N LYS A 33 1.02 3.15 8.87
CA LYS A 33 -0.21 3.95 8.75
C LYS A 33 -0.60 4.34 7.32
N THR A 34 -0.05 3.66 6.31
CA THR A 34 -0.39 3.91 4.90
C THR A 34 -1.76 3.38 4.51
N SER A 35 -2.37 2.46 5.26
CA SER A 35 -3.68 1.90 4.91
C SER A 35 -4.87 2.61 5.58
N THR A 36 -4.66 3.43 6.62
CA THR A 36 -5.74 4.02 7.43
C THR A 36 -6.19 5.41 6.99
N THR A 37 -5.42 6.06 6.11
CA THR A 37 -5.66 7.43 5.66
C THR A 37 -6.29 7.42 4.28
N CYS A 38 -7.35 8.20 4.07
CA CYS A 38 -7.99 8.29 2.76
C CYS A 38 -7.07 8.96 1.73
N PRO A 39 -6.71 8.28 0.62
CA PRO A 39 -5.76 8.82 -0.35
C PRO A 39 -6.36 9.98 -1.16
N ARG A 40 -7.70 10.12 -1.17
CA ARG A 40 -8.41 11.17 -1.90
C ARG A 40 -8.58 12.47 -1.11
N CYS A 41 -8.87 12.38 0.19
CA CYS A 41 -9.22 13.57 1.00
C CYS A 41 -8.39 13.73 2.27
N GLY A 42 -7.46 12.80 2.57
CA GLY A 42 -6.59 12.87 3.74
C GLY A 42 -7.25 12.54 5.08
N SER A 43 -8.55 12.22 5.10
CA SER A 43 -9.27 11.87 6.33
C SER A 43 -8.85 10.51 6.90
N ASP A 44 -8.72 10.45 8.22
CA ASP A 44 -8.49 9.23 9.02
C ASP A 44 -9.80 8.55 9.45
N ARG A 45 -10.95 9.16 9.16
CA ARG A 45 -12.29 8.61 9.47
C ARG A 45 -12.65 7.53 8.47
N THR A 46 -12.07 6.35 8.64
CA THR A 46 -12.21 5.21 7.74
C THR A 46 -12.80 4.00 8.48
N VAL A 47 -13.61 3.22 7.79
CA VAL A 47 -14.25 2.00 8.31
C VAL A 47 -14.15 0.90 7.28
N GLY A 48 -14.23 -0.35 7.73
CA GLY A 48 -14.10 -1.47 6.82
C GLY A 48 -13.92 -2.81 7.53
N GLN A 49 -14.18 -3.90 6.81
CA GLN A 49 -14.00 -5.27 7.29
C GLN A 49 -13.56 -6.15 6.12
N GLY A 50 -12.71 -7.14 6.37
CA GLY A 50 -12.39 -8.19 5.40
C GLY A 50 -11.80 -7.68 4.07
N GLY A 51 -10.89 -6.71 4.12
CA GLY A 51 -10.25 -6.15 2.90
C GLY A 51 -10.92 -4.88 2.36
N LEU A 52 -12.17 -4.60 2.72
CA LEU A 52 -12.91 -3.42 2.26
C LEU A 52 -12.57 -2.17 3.07
N PHE A 53 -12.25 -1.08 2.39
CA PHE A 53 -12.02 0.26 2.91
C PHE A 53 -13.17 1.19 2.52
N ARG A 54 -13.63 2.04 3.45
CA ARG A 54 -14.58 3.12 3.19
C ARG A 54 -14.19 4.38 3.97
N CYS A 55 -14.05 5.50 3.26
CA CYS A 55 -13.87 6.80 3.91
C CYS A 55 -15.22 7.42 4.26
N LEU A 56 -15.43 7.79 5.52
CA LEU A 56 -16.66 8.45 5.96
C LEU A 56 -16.74 9.93 5.55
N SER A 57 -15.62 10.57 5.23
CA SER A 57 -15.57 11.99 4.85
C SER A 57 -15.90 12.21 3.37
N CYS A 58 -15.25 11.49 2.46
CA CYS A 58 -15.45 11.67 1.01
C CYS A 58 -16.19 10.50 0.34
N ARG A 59 -16.61 9.49 1.11
CA ARG A 59 -17.38 8.31 0.66
C ARG A 59 -16.68 7.46 -0.41
N VAL A 60 -15.35 7.56 -0.53
CA VAL A 60 -14.61 6.65 -1.42
C VAL A 60 -14.57 5.25 -0.81
N GLU A 61 -14.75 4.25 -1.65
CA GLU A 61 -14.72 2.83 -1.30
C GLU A 61 -13.64 2.14 -2.15
N ALA A 62 -12.85 1.28 -1.52
CA ALA A 62 -11.70 0.62 -2.15
C ALA A 62 -11.30 -0.64 -1.36
N HIS A 63 -10.24 -1.33 -1.79
CA HIS A 63 -9.57 -2.34 -0.98
C HIS A 63 -8.49 -1.69 -0.09
N TRP A 64 -8.25 -2.20 1.13
CA TRP A 64 -7.20 -1.69 2.03
C TRP A 64 -5.82 -1.72 1.37
N ASP A 65 -5.51 -2.78 0.62
CA ASP A 65 -4.22 -2.88 -0.09
C ASP A 65 -4.07 -1.82 -1.18
N ALA A 66 -5.16 -1.52 -1.90
CA ALA A 66 -5.15 -0.46 -2.91
C ALA A 66 -4.91 0.91 -2.25
N VAL A 67 -5.53 1.16 -1.10
CA VAL A 67 -5.30 2.37 -0.31
C VAL A 67 -3.84 2.45 0.17
N GLY A 68 -3.29 1.35 0.67
CA GLY A 68 -1.90 1.26 1.11
C GLY A 68 -0.92 1.60 -0.01
N VAL A 69 -1.06 0.96 -1.17
CA VAL A 69 -0.22 1.21 -2.35
C VAL A 69 -0.32 2.66 -2.82
N LEU A 70 -1.54 3.21 -2.89
CA LEU A 70 -1.74 4.61 -3.29
C LEU A 70 -1.07 5.57 -2.32
N ASN A 71 -1.21 5.37 -1.01
CA ASN A 71 -0.60 6.24 -0.02
C ASN A 71 0.93 6.14 0.00
N ILE A 72 1.51 4.96 -0.20
CA ILE A 72 2.96 4.80 -0.40
C ILE A 72 3.41 5.63 -1.60
N GLY A 73 2.72 5.53 -2.74
CA GLY A 73 3.02 6.33 -3.93
C GLY A 73 2.89 7.84 -3.67
N LEU A 74 1.79 8.27 -3.04
CA LEU A 74 1.52 9.68 -2.73
C LEU A 74 2.60 10.28 -1.83
N ALA A 75 3.09 9.53 -0.84
CA ALA A 75 4.19 9.96 0.03
C ALA A 75 5.51 10.18 -0.75
N GLN A 76 5.67 9.52 -1.89
CA GLN A 76 6.81 9.69 -2.82
C GLN A 76 6.52 10.71 -3.93
N GLY A 77 5.38 11.41 -3.89
CA GLY A 77 5.00 12.41 -4.89
C GLY A 77 4.31 11.87 -6.13
N ALA A 78 3.87 10.60 -6.13
CA ALA A 78 2.98 10.09 -7.17
C ALA A 78 1.65 10.87 -7.17
N LYS A 79 0.92 10.81 -8.29
CA LYS A 79 -0.43 11.37 -8.40
C LYS A 79 -1.44 10.23 -8.38
N LEU A 80 -2.62 10.50 -7.84
CA LEU A 80 -3.73 9.57 -7.97
C LEU A 80 -4.00 9.30 -9.46
N PRO A 81 -4.31 8.04 -9.84
CA PRO A 81 -4.77 7.75 -11.18
C PRO A 81 -6.02 8.58 -11.46
N ALA A 82 -6.14 9.09 -12.68
CA ALA A 82 -7.38 9.73 -13.11
C ALA A 82 -8.50 8.68 -13.04
N GLY A 83 -9.55 9.01 -12.31
CA GLY A 83 -10.79 8.23 -12.21
C GLY A 83 -11.89 8.88 -13.03
#